data_AF-A0A355DQI4-F1
#
_entry.id   AF-A0A355DQI4-F1
#
_cell.length_a   1.000
_cell.length_b   1.000
_cell.length_c   1.000
_cell.angle_alpha   90.00
_cell.angle_beta   90.00
_cell.angle_gamma   90.00
#
_symmetry.space_group_name_H-M   'P 1'
#
loop_
_entity.id
_entity.type
_entity.pdbx_description
1 polymer ?
#
loop_
_entity_poly.entity_id
_entity_poly.type
_entity_poly.pdbx_seq_one_letter_code
_entity_poly.pdbx_strand_id
1 'polypeptide(L)'
;MIETLQTMYDGYGFDEVVGISYFNKFMDELRDYRFSEIFAFQAKRYPLRYVFDFLLSSPSLWVHLSDVEWIEIMNSMNPRPYPLKLSLDNGYFADIHFLAKYIRVNSIEVFFRQPSFSDLDKNYVIQYCQRDVYSLLLDEIDLEDLDGDYFVSKQEIRSVQSRLTSGGIFSNFDVTEDELISYLKEESWSITLN
;
A
#
# COMPACT_ATOMS: atom_id res chain seq x y z
N MET A 1 -6.80 -10.67 -17.59
CA MET A 1 -6.54 -10.33 -16.16
C MET A 1 -5.83 -11.44 -15.39
N ILE A 2 -6.48 -12.53 -14.96
CA ILE A 2 -5.84 -13.49 -14.02
C ILE A 2 -4.56 -14.09 -14.62
N GLU A 3 -4.64 -14.60 -15.85
CA GLU A 3 -3.48 -15.17 -16.57
C GLU A 3 -2.36 -14.14 -16.75
N THR A 4 -2.71 -12.89 -17.05
CA THR A 4 -1.78 -11.75 -17.16
C THR A 4 -1.05 -11.49 -15.85
N LEU A 5 -1.80 -11.38 -14.74
CA LEU A 5 -1.25 -11.07 -13.42
C LEU A 5 -0.39 -12.22 -12.90
N GLN A 6 -0.76 -13.46 -13.20
CA GLN A 6 0.06 -14.65 -12.90
C GLN A 6 1.35 -14.66 -13.72
N THR A 7 1.25 -14.48 -15.03
CA THR A 7 2.42 -14.41 -15.93
C THR A 7 3.39 -13.30 -15.50
N MET A 8 2.84 -12.17 -15.07
CA MET A 8 3.60 -11.03 -14.57
C MET A 8 4.29 -11.29 -13.23
N TYR A 9 3.76 -12.19 -12.39
CA TYR A 9 4.46 -12.61 -11.18
C TYR A 9 5.48 -13.71 -11.49
N ASP A 10 5.12 -14.71 -12.29
CA ASP A 10 5.97 -15.86 -12.59
C ASP A 10 7.24 -15.46 -13.36
N GLY A 11 7.18 -14.38 -14.14
CA GLY A 11 8.34 -13.81 -14.83
C GLY A 11 9.13 -12.78 -14.03
N TYR A 12 8.63 -12.31 -12.89
CA TYR A 12 9.28 -11.27 -12.09
C TYR A 12 10.53 -11.79 -11.39
N GLY A 13 11.63 -11.04 -11.45
CA GLY A 13 12.88 -11.35 -10.73
C GLY A 13 13.84 -12.32 -11.45
N PHE A 14 13.50 -12.79 -12.65
CA PHE A 14 14.45 -13.50 -13.53
C PHE A 14 15.17 -12.50 -14.45
N ASP A 15 16.47 -12.65 -14.72
CA ASP A 15 17.21 -11.93 -15.77
C ASP A 15 16.95 -10.40 -15.90
N GLU A 16 17.00 -9.62 -14.80
CA GLU A 16 16.72 -8.17 -14.77
C GLU A 16 15.28 -7.77 -15.17
N VAL A 17 14.35 -8.73 -15.12
CA VAL A 17 12.93 -8.53 -15.42
C VAL A 17 12.21 -7.94 -14.20
N VAL A 18 12.46 -6.65 -13.96
CA VAL A 18 11.96 -5.85 -12.83
C VAL A 18 11.73 -4.39 -13.25
N GLY A 19 11.14 -3.58 -12.37
CA GLY A 19 10.95 -2.14 -12.57
C GLY A 19 9.93 -1.76 -13.68
N ILE A 20 9.80 -0.46 -13.93
CA ILE A 20 8.83 0.12 -14.89
C ILE A 20 8.87 -0.60 -16.25
N SER A 21 10.07 -0.85 -16.79
CA SER A 21 10.24 -1.46 -18.12
C SER A 21 9.61 -2.85 -18.23
N TYR A 22 9.63 -3.64 -17.15
CA TYR A 22 9.02 -4.95 -17.13
C TYR A 22 7.49 -4.85 -17.07
N PHE A 23 6.98 -4.12 -16.08
CA PHE A 23 5.55 -4.02 -15.83
C PHE A 23 4.81 -3.34 -16.99
N ASN A 24 5.45 -2.41 -17.70
CA ASN A 24 4.90 -1.76 -18.89
C ASN A 24 4.48 -2.73 -20.00
N LYS A 25 5.05 -3.94 -20.07
CA LYS A 25 4.67 -4.97 -21.05
C LYS A 25 3.22 -5.44 -20.90
N PHE A 26 2.63 -5.25 -19.72
CA PHE A 26 1.28 -5.71 -19.38
C PHE A 26 0.25 -4.59 -19.30
N MET A 27 0.68 -3.32 -19.33
CA MET A 27 -0.19 -2.18 -18.98
C MET A 27 -1.39 -2.02 -19.92
N ASP A 28 -1.21 -2.25 -21.22
CA ASP A 28 -2.32 -2.13 -22.18
C ASP A 28 -3.44 -3.13 -21.88
N GLU A 29 -3.11 -4.35 -21.44
CA GLU A 29 -4.13 -5.31 -21.03
C GLU A 29 -4.75 -4.94 -19.67
N LEU A 30 -3.96 -4.43 -18.73
CA LEU A 30 -4.46 -4.10 -17.39
C LEU A 30 -5.40 -2.88 -17.36
N ARG A 31 -5.32 -1.98 -18.35
CA ARG A 31 -6.17 -0.77 -18.43
C ARG A 31 -7.67 -1.05 -18.50
N ASP A 32 -8.07 -2.22 -18.98
CA ASP A 32 -9.49 -2.57 -19.11
C ASP A 32 -10.13 -3.04 -17.78
N TYR A 33 -9.33 -3.18 -16.72
CA TYR A 33 -9.78 -3.67 -15.43
C TYR A 33 -9.73 -2.59 -14.35
N ARG A 34 -10.57 -2.75 -13.32
CA ARG A 34 -10.57 -1.84 -12.17
C ARG A 34 -9.30 -2.07 -11.37
N PHE A 35 -8.59 -0.98 -11.03
CA PHE A 35 -7.35 -1.10 -10.27
C PHE A 35 -7.55 -1.77 -8.91
N SER A 36 -8.70 -1.57 -8.24
CA SER A 36 -9.02 -2.26 -6.99
C SER A 36 -9.04 -3.80 -7.14
N GLU A 37 -9.50 -4.31 -8.28
CA GLU A 37 -9.51 -5.76 -8.56
C GLU A 37 -8.12 -6.29 -8.86
N ILE A 38 -7.34 -5.55 -9.66
CA ILE A 38 -5.93 -5.86 -9.94
C ILE A 38 -5.13 -5.90 -8.63
N PHE A 39 -5.24 -4.83 -7.84
CA PHE A 39 -4.55 -4.69 -6.57
C PHE A 39 -4.91 -5.82 -5.61
N ALA A 40 -6.19 -6.07 -5.39
CA ALA A 40 -6.64 -7.12 -4.49
C ALA A 40 -6.19 -8.51 -4.94
N PHE A 41 -6.12 -8.76 -6.25
CA PHE A 41 -5.59 -10.02 -6.77
C PHE A 41 -4.11 -10.19 -6.39
N GLN A 42 -3.29 -9.16 -6.63
CA GLN A 42 -1.86 -9.17 -6.38
C GLN A 42 -1.55 -9.28 -4.89
N ALA A 43 -2.11 -8.37 -4.09
CA ALA A 43 -1.87 -8.23 -2.66
C ALA A 43 -2.27 -9.47 -1.85
N LYS A 44 -3.33 -10.19 -2.26
CA LYS A 44 -3.79 -11.39 -1.54
C LYS A 44 -3.00 -12.65 -1.88
N ARG A 45 -2.18 -12.65 -2.94
CA ARG A 45 -1.50 -13.85 -3.45
C ARG A 45 0.02 -13.79 -3.32
N TYR A 46 0.59 -12.60 -3.45
CA TYR A 46 2.02 -12.46 -3.62
C TYR A 46 2.68 -11.74 -2.44
N PRO A 47 4.01 -11.89 -2.30
CA PRO A 47 4.75 -11.25 -1.22
C PRO A 47 4.69 -9.73 -1.31
N LEU A 48 4.80 -9.06 -0.16
CA LEU A 48 4.68 -7.61 -0.03
C LEU A 48 5.68 -6.87 -0.93
N ARG A 49 6.93 -7.36 -0.97
CA ARG A 49 7.97 -6.80 -1.83
C ARG A 49 7.55 -6.74 -3.29
N TYR A 50 7.04 -7.83 -3.84
CA TYR A 50 6.55 -7.85 -5.23
C TYR A 50 5.41 -6.85 -5.44
N VAL A 51 4.48 -6.76 -4.47
CA VAL A 51 3.34 -5.84 -4.57
C VAL A 51 3.81 -4.39 -4.59
N PHE A 52 4.82 -4.03 -3.79
CA PHE A 52 5.40 -2.69 -3.83
C PHE A 52 6.13 -2.41 -5.14
N ASP A 53 6.96 -3.33 -5.62
CA ASP A 53 7.60 -3.19 -6.93
C ASP A 53 6.55 -3.02 -8.03
N PHE A 54 5.46 -3.78 -8.00
CA PHE A 54 4.34 -3.62 -8.93
C PHE A 54 3.74 -2.21 -8.84
N LEU A 55 3.40 -1.72 -7.64
CA LEU A 55 2.84 -0.38 -7.45
C LEU A 55 3.80 0.70 -7.95
N LEU A 56 5.03 0.68 -7.47
CA LEU A 56 6.07 1.66 -7.80
C LEU A 56 6.43 1.64 -9.29
N SER A 57 6.27 0.50 -9.96
CA SER A 57 6.55 0.36 -11.39
C SER A 57 5.35 0.57 -12.31
N SER A 58 4.14 0.70 -11.78
CA SER A 58 2.91 0.87 -12.57
C SER A 58 2.13 2.15 -12.23
N PRO A 59 2.80 3.33 -12.10
CA PRO A 59 2.14 4.56 -11.69
C PRO A 59 0.91 4.91 -12.54
N SER A 60 0.95 4.63 -13.85
CA SER A 60 -0.16 4.88 -14.77
C SER A 60 -1.51 4.23 -14.38
N LEU A 61 -1.49 3.20 -13.52
CA LEU A 61 -2.71 2.55 -13.03
C LEU A 61 -3.35 3.25 -11.83
N TRP A 62 -2.59 4.02 -11.05
CA TRP A 62 -3.04 4.49 -9.73
C TRP A 62 -2.78 5.97 -9.43
N VAL A 63 -1.87 6.65 -10.15
CA VAL A 63 -1.49 8.04 -9.83
C VAL A 63 -2.61 9.05 -10.01
N HIS A 64 -3.71 8.68 -10.66
CA HIS A 64 -4.89 9.52 -10.81
C HIS A 64 -6.05 9.14 -9.89
N LEU A 65 -5.91 8.10 -9.06
CA LEU A 65 -6.96 7.69 -8.14
C LEU A 65 -7.26 8.80 -7.14
N SER A 66 -8.55 8.95 -6.88
CA SER A 66 -9.12 9.76 -5.81
C SER A 66 -8.96 9.10 -4.44
N ASP A 67 -9.21 9.89 -3.40
CA ASP A 67 -9.33 9.41 -2.02
C ASP A 67 -10.41 8.33 -1.86
N VAL A 68 -11.56 8.49 -2.52
CA VAL A 68 -12.65 7.50 -2.52
C VAL A 68 -12.21 6.18 -3.14
N GLU A 69 -11.46 6.22 -4.25
CA GLU A 69 -10.94 5.01 -4.89
C GLU A 69 -9.89 4.30 -4.03
N TRP A 70 -9.03 5.04 -3.32
CA TRP A 70 -8.12 4.45 -2.33
C TRP A 70 -8.86 3.79 -1.17
N ILE A 71 -9.94 4.41 -0.68
CA ILE A 71 -10.81 3.78 0.34
C ILE A 71 -11.49 2.53 -0.23
N GLU A 72 -11.91 2.53 -1.49
CA GLU A 72 -12.46 1.34 -2.15
C GLU A 72 -11.43 0.20 -2.17
N ILE A 73 -10.17 0.50 -2.49
CA ILE A 73 -9.07 -0.47 -2.45
C ILE A 73 -8.93 -1.02 -1.03
N MET A 74 -8.93 -0.17 0.00
CA MET A 74 -8.87 -0.62 1.40
C MET A 74 -10.04 -1.56 1.78
N ASN A 75 -11.25 -1.28 1.26
CA ASN A 75 -12.42 -2.14 1.45
C ASN A 75 -12.27 -3.48 0.73
N SER A 76 -11.72 -3.49 -0.48
CA SER A 76 -11.54 -4.72 -1.28
C SER A 76 -10.62 -5.74 -0.60
N MET A 77 -9.78 -5.29 0.33
CA MET A 77 -8.85 -6.13 1.09
C MET A 77 -9.48 -6.82 2.30
N ASN A 78 -10.71 -6.45 2.68
CA ASN A 78 -11.41 -7.10 3.80
C ASN A 78 -12.21 -8.35 3.40
N PRO A 79 -12.41 -9.30 4.33
CA PRO A 79 -11.79 -9.35 5.66
C PRO A 79 -10.29 -9.65 5.57
N ARG A 80 -9.47 -8.94 6.36
CA ARG A 80 -8.02 -9.18 6.42
C ARG A 80 -7.71 -10.40 7.28
N PRO A 81 -6.73 -11.24 6.91
CA PRO A 81 -6.29 -12.35 7.73
C PRO A 81 -5.59 -11.87 9.01
N TYR A 82 -5.63 -12.71 10.06
CA TYR A 82 -4.96 -12.41 11.33
C TYR A 82 -3.44 -12.24 11.13
N PRO A 83 -2.88 -11.05 11.40
CA PRO A 83 -1.53 -10.69 10.95
C PRO A 83 -0.44 -11.52 11.63
N LEU A 84 -0.60 -11.93 12.89
CA LEU A 84 0.42 -12.67 13.64
C LEU A 84 0.62 -14.12 13.15
N LYS A 85 -0.23 -14.61 12.23
CA LYS A 85 -0.05 -15.90 11.55
C LYS A 85 0.58 -15.77 10.16
N LEU A 86 0.84 -14.56 9.68
CA LEU A 86 1.36 -14.31 8.34
C LEU A 86 2.87 -14.06 8.37
N SER A 87 3.52 -14.26 7.22
CA SER A 87 4.86 -13.73 6.98
C SER A 87 4.88 -12.21 7.20
N LEU A 88 6.02 -11.62 7.57
CA LEU A 88 6.19 -10.16 7.54
C LEU A 88 6.00 -9.62 6.12
N ASP A 89 6.47 -10.38 5.13
CA ASP A 89 6.41 -10.07 3.70
C ASP A 89 5.06 -10.47 3.06
N ASN A 90 3.94 -10.28 3.77
CA ASN A 90 2.60 -10.59 3.22
C ASN A 90 1.95 -9.35 2.59
N GLY A 91 1.31 -9.50 1.43
CA GLY A 91 0.70 -8.38 0.71
C GLY A 91 -0.65 -7.89 1.25
N TYR A 92 -1.28 -8.54 2.23
CA TYR A 92 -2.67 -8.24 2.65
C TYR A 92 -2.88 -6.83 3.21
N PHE A 93 -1.81 -6.18 3.64
CA PHE A 93 -1.81 -4.83 4.22
C PHE A 93 -1.05 -3.83 3.34
N ALA A 94 -0.74 -4.21 2.09
CA ALA A 94 0.07 -3.41 1.18
C ALA A 94 -0.56 -2.05 0.84
N ASP A 95 -1.88 -1.92 0.89
CA ASP A 95 -2.61 -0.68 0.61
C ASP A 95 -2.32 0.38 1.68
N ILE A 96 -2.49 -0.01 2.95
CA ILE A 96 -2.21 0.86 4.10
C ILE A 96 -0.71 1.17 4.14
N HIS A 97 0.12 0.16 3.99
CA HIS A 97 1.56 0.29 4.07
C HIS A 97 2.11 1.19 2.95
N PHE A 98 1.73 0.95 1.70
CA PHE A 98 2.18 1.74 0.55
C PHE A 98 1.81 3.23 0.70
N LEU A 99 0.57 3.50 1.12
CA LEU A 99 0.09 4.86 1.31
C LEU A 99 0.84 5.59 2.44
N ALA A 100 1.12 4.90 3.55
CA ALA A 100 1.89 5.46 4.66
C ALA A 100 3.36 5.69 4.29
N LYS A 101 4.01 4.64 3.78
CA LYS A 101 5.45 4.63 3.49
C LYS A 101 5.81 5.52 2.30
N TYR A 102 5.29 5.18 1.12
CA TYR A 102 5.71 5.80 -0.13
C TYR A 102 4.91 7.06 -0.45
N ILE A 103 3.59 7.04 -0.32
CA ILE A 103 2.75 8.22 -0.61
C ILE A 103 2.79 9.24 0.53
N ARG A 104 3.22 8.84 1.74
CA ARG A 104 3.38 9.72 2.90
C ARG A 104 2.06 10.38 3.33
N VAL A 105 0.97 9.61 3.30
CA VAL A 105 -0.35 10.00 3.80
C VAL A 105 -0.84 9.05 4.87
N ASN A 106 -1.60 9.54 5.85
CA ASN A 106 -2.00 8.77 7.03
C ASN A 106 -3.15 7.80 6.73
N SER A 107 -2.81 6.72 6.04
CA SER A 107 -3.74 5.64 5.68
C SER A 107 -4.26 4.88 6.90
N ILE A 108 -3.50 4.81 7.98
CA ILE A 108 -3.89 4.13 9.23
C ILE A 108 -5.07 4.88 9.87
N GLU A 109 -4.93 6.20 10.03
CA GLU A 109 -6.00 7.06 10.55
C GLU A 109 -7.25 7.01 9.64
N VAL A 110 -7.05 7.11 8.32
CA VAL A 110 -8.16 7.00 7.37
C VAL A 110 -8.88 5.68 7.50
N PHE A 111 -8.15 4.57 7.65
CA PHE A 111 -8.72 3.25 7.87
C PHE A 111 -9.55 3.23 9.17
N PHE A 112 -9.03 3.71 10.30
CA PHE A 112 -9.76 3.68 11.58
C PHE A 112 -11.04 4.51 11.60
N ARG A 113 -11.07 5.60 10.82
CA ARG A 113 -12.25 6.46 10.68
C ARG A 113 -13.34 5.85 9.80
N GLN A 114 -13.07 4.81 9.00
CA GLN A 114 -14.09 4.22 8.16
C GLN A 114 -15.10 3.42 8.99
N PRO A 115 -16.41 3.73 8.89
CA PRO A 115 -17.44 3.00 9.62
C PRO A 115 -17.68 1.59 9.06
N SER A 116 -17.22 1.31 7.83
CA SER A 116 -17.35 -0.02 7.21
C SER A 116 -16.38 -1.06 7.76
N PHE A 117 -15.36 -0.66 8.52
CA PHE A 117 -14.38 -1.57 9.11
C PHE A 117 -14.72 -1.89 10.55
N SER A 118 -14.75 -3.18 10.87
CA SER A 118 -15.02 -3.64 12.22
C SER A 118 -13.85 -3.34 13.15
N ASP A 119 -14.10 -3.33 14.45
CA ASP A 119 -13.04 -3.17 15.45
C ASP A 119 -12.00 -4.30 15.37
N LEU A 120 -12.42 -5.50 14.91
CA LEU A 120 -11.51 -6.60 14.63
C LEU A 120 -10.56 -6.27 13.48
N ASP A 121 -11.06 -5.71 12.37
CA ASP A 121 -10.23 -5.29 11.24
C ASP A 121 -9.22 -4.22 11.65
N LYS A 122 -9.68 -3.23 12.43
CA LYS A 122 -8.82 -2.16 12.97
C LYS A 122 -7.73 -2.71 13.88
N ASN A 123 -8.08 -3.63 14.78
CA ASN A 123 -7.11 -4.32 15.64
C ASN A 123 -6.08 -5.12 14.82
N TYR A 124 -6.48 -5.75 13.72
CA TYR A 124 -5.53 -6.45 12.84
C TYR A 124 -4.57 -5.48 12.15
N VAL A 125 -5.03 -4.30 11.73
CA VAL A 125 -4.12 -3.26 11.20
C VAL A 125 -3.13 -2.79 12.27
N ILE A 126 -3.59 -2.52 13.50
CA ILE A 126 -2.69 -2.15 14.61
C ILE A 126 -1.63 -3.21 14.84
N GLN A 127 -2.05 -4.47 14.97
CA GLN A 127 -1.14 -5.58 15.18
C GLN A 127 -0.16 -5.75 14.03
N TYR A 128 -0.60 -5.57 12.78
CA TYR A 128 0.30 -5.57 11.62
C TYR A 128 1.36 -4.47 11.73
N CYS A 129 0.94 -3.22 11.94
CA CYS A 129 1.84 -2.07 12.03
C CYS A 129 2.83 -2.20 13.20
N GLN A 130 2.44 -2.82 14.31
CA GLN A 130 3.30 -3.05 15.47
C GLN A 130 4.37 -4.13 15.26
N ARG A 131 4.26 -4.99 14.24
CA ARG A 131 5.24 -6.06 14.00
C ARG A 131 6.59 -5.53 13.53
N ASP A 132 6.54 -4.50 12.69
CA ASP A 132 7.72 -3.87 12.10
C ASP A 132 7.38 -2.41 11.77
N VAL A 133 7.40 -1.58 12.81
CA VAL A 133 7.06 -0.15 12.72
C VAL A 133 7.99 0.56 11.74
N TYR A 134 9.27 0.20 11.74
CA TYR A 134 10.29 0.78 10.87
C TYR A 134 9.94 0.59 9.39
N SER A 135 9.37 -0.56 9.02
CA SER A 135 8.98 -0.82 7.63
C SER A 135 8.00 0.21 7.06
N LEU A 136 7.18 0.87 7.89
CA LEU A 136 6.24 1.91 7.44
C LEU A 136 6.89 3.27 7.17
N LEU A 137 8.18 3.43 7.52
CA LEU A 137 8.93 4.66 7.35
C LEU A 137 9.81 4.55 6.10
N LEU A 138 9.94 5.66 5.40
CA LEU A 138 10.75 5.74 4.19
C LEU A 138 12.22 5.91 4.58
N ASP A 139 13.10 5.06 4.07
CA ASP A 139 14.55 5.16 4.29
C ASP A 139 15.31 5.79 3.09
N GLU A 140 16.62 5.93 3.21
CA GLU A 140 17.47 6.52 2.16
C GLU A 140 17.51 5.65 0.89
N ILE A 141 17.46 4.33 1.02
CA ILE A 141 17.50 3.39 -0.11
C ILE A 141 16.18 3.47 -0.87
N ASP A 142 15.05 3.46 -0.15
CA ASP A 142 13.74 3.68 -0.74
C ASP A 142 13.71 4.99 -1.54
N LEU A 143 14.29 6.05 -1.00
CA LEU A 143 14.38 7.33 -1.70
C LEU A 143 15.27 7.25 -2.93
N GLU A 144 16.38 6.53 -2.91
CA GLU A 144 17.26 6.39 -4.08
C GLU A 144 16.54 5.70 -5.24
N ASP A 145 15.72 4.68 -4.95
CA ASP A 145 15.00 3.91 -5.97
C ASP A 145 13.84 4.69 -6.64
N LEU A 146 13.34 5.78 -6.05
CA LEU A 146 12.29 6.64 -6.62
C LEU A 146 12.83 7.63 -7.69
N ASP A 147 13.50 7.09 -8.70
CA ASP A 147 14.26 7.83 -9.71
C ASP A 147 13.44 8.28 -10.94
N GLY A 148 12.31 7.62 -11.22
CA GLY A 148 11.50 7.82 -12.42
C GLY A 148 11.86 6.89 -13.59
N ASP A 149 12.93 6.11 -13.45
CA ASP A 149 13.45 5.20 -14.48
C ASP A 149 13.20 3.74 -14.06
N TYR A 150 13.65 3.35 -12.87
CA TYR A 150 13.40 2.04 -12.27
C TYR A 150 12.02 1.98 -11.61
N PHE A 151 11.72 2.97 -10.76
CA PHE A 151 10.42 3.15 -10.12
C PHE A 151 9.88 4.58 -10.32
N VAL A 152 8.63 4.79 -9.93
CA VAL A 152 7.95 6.09 -9.98
C VAL A 152 8.80 7.20 -9.33
N SER A 153 8.83 8.37 -9.97
CA SER A 153 9.64 9.49 -9.49
C SER A 153 9.12 10.09 -8.18
N LYS A 154 10.03 10.63 -7.36
CA LYS A 154 9.69 11.44 -6.17
C LYS A 154 8.70 12.56 -6.47
N GLN A 155 8.81 13.18 -7.64
CA GLN A 155 7.92 14.29 -8.02
C GLN A 155 6.48 13.80 -8.18
N GLU A 156 6.29 12.63 -8.77
CA GLU A 156 4.96 12.05 -8.97
C GLU A 156 4.35 11.60 -7.65
N ILE A 157 5.14 10.97 -6.78
CA ILE A 157 4.74 10.64 -5.40
C ILE A 157 4.25 11.89 -4.65
N ARG A 158 5.03 12.99 -4.69
CA ARG A 158 4.64 14.27 -4.07
C ARG A 158 3.37 14.87 -4.67
N SER A 159 3.18 14.72 -5.99
CA SER A 159 1.95 15.17 -6.65
C SER A 159 0.72 14.41 -6.15
N VAL A 160 0.84 13.09 -6.01
CA VAL A 160 -0.23 12.25 -5.45
C VAL A 160 -0.49 12.60 -3.99
N GLN A 161 0.55 12.71 -3.16
CA GLN A 161 0.45 13.12 -1.75
C GLN A 161 -0.30 14.46 -1.62
N SER A 162 0.10 15.48 -2.39
CA SER A 162 -0.51 16.80 -2.36
C SER A 162 -1.99 16.75 -2.77
N ARG A 163 -2.34 15.94 -3.79
CA ARG A 163 -3.73 15.78 -4.21
C ARG A 163 -4.59 15.13 -3.13
N LEU A 164 -4.13 14.01 -2.56
CA LEU A 164 -4.89 13.28 -1.54
C LEU A 164 -5.09 14.10 -0.27
N THR A 165 -4.10 14.90 0.12
CA THR A 165 -4.15 15.74 1.32
C THR A 165 -5.00 16.98 1.13
N SER A 166 -5.02 17.55 -0.08
CA SER A 166 -5.91 18.67 -0.43
C SER A 166 -7.40 18.30 -0.37
N GLY A 167 -7.74 17.01 -0.52
CA GLY A 167 -9.10 16.51 -0.39
C GLY A 167 -9.63 16.49 1.06
N GLY A 168 -8.76 16.62 2.05
CA GLY A 168 -9.13 16.69 3.48
C GLY A 168 -9.46 15.35 4.14
N ILE A 169 -9.53 14.25 3.37
CA ILE A 169 -9.71 12.90 3.92
C ILE A 169 -8.39 12.37 4.49
N PHE A 170 -7.32 12.45 3.70
CA PHE A 170 -5.98 12.04 4.10
C PHE A 170 -5.23 13.21 4.74
N SER A 171 -4.55 12.96 5.86
CA SER A 171 -3.56 13.85 6.45
C SER A 171 -2.15 13.43 6.03
N ASN A 172 -1.16 14.31 6.22
CA ASN A 172 0.25 13.94 5.99
C ASN A 172 0.69 12.88 7.00
N PHE A 173 1.53 11.94 6.55
CA PHE A 173 2.20 10.98 7.42
C PHE A 173 3.65 11.40 7.66
N ASP A 174 3.82 12.39 8.53
CA ASP A 174 5.13 12.93 8.94
C ASP A 174 5.38 12.62 10.41
N VAL A 175 5.38 11.31 10.72
CA VAL A 175 5.61 10.80 12.07
C VAL A 175 7.01 10.20 12.19
N THR A 176 7.61 10.39 13.36
CA THR A 176 8.78 9.63 13.79
C THR A 176 8.39 8.22 14.24
N GLU A 177 9.37 7.34 14.38
CA GLU A 177 9.16 5.99 14.91
C GLU A 177 8.49 6.02 16.30
N ASP A 178 8.99 6.85 17.22
CA ASP A 178 8.45 6.96 18.59
C ASP A 178 7.01 7.49 18.61
N GLU A 179 6.68 8.44 17.75
CA GLU A 179 5.32 8.97 17.59
C GLU A 179 4.38 7.89 17.05
N LEU A 180 4.83 7.12 16.05
CA LEU A 180 4.04 6.03 15.48
C LEU A 180 3.81 4.90 16.50
N ILE A 181 4.84 4.53 17.27
CA ILE A 181 4.71 3.55 18.37
C ILE A 181 3.70 4.04 19.41
N SER A 182 3.78 5.31 19.79
CA SER A 182 2.87 5.91 20.79
C SER A 182 1.44 5.91 20.28
N TYR A 183 1.23 6.37 19.04
CA TYR A 183 -0.07 6.39 18.38
C TYR A 183 -0.71 5.00 18.31
N LEU A 184 0.03 3.99 17.83
CA LEU A 184 -0.49 2.61 17.72
C LEU A 184 -0.83 1.99 19.08
N LYS A 185 -0.13 2.38 20.15
CA LYS A 185 -0.46 1.96 21.52
C LYS A 185 -1.79 2.57 21.95
N GLU A 186 -1.95 3.89 21.82
CA GLU A 186 -3.17 4.62 22.20
C GLU A 186 -4.42 4.08 21.49
N GLU A 187 -4.32 3.80 20.20
CA GLU A 187 -5.42 3.20 19.41
C GLU A 187 -5.75 1.78 19.87
N SER A 188 -4.73 0.98 20.22
CA SER A 188 -4.93 -0.38 20.74
C SER A 188 -5.71 -0.38 22.06
N TRP A 189 -5.45 0.59 22.95
CA TRP A 189 -6.19 0.75 24.20
C TRP A 189 -7.64 1.16 23.95
N SER A 190 -7.85 2.09 23.00
CA SER A 190 -9.18 2.62 22.68
C SER A 190 -10.13 1.55 22.13
N ILE A 191 -9.61 0.63 21.30
CA ILE A 191 -10.39 -0.49 20.76
C ILE A 191 -10.74 -1.52 21.84
N THR A 192 -9.85 -1.75 22.82
CA THR A 192 -10.08 -2.76 23.86
C THR A 192 -11.15 -2.35 24.89
N LEU A 193 -11.46 -1.05 24.97
CA LEU A 193 -12.40 -0.48 25.94
C LEU A 193 -13.83 -0.29 25.41
N ASN A 194 -14.06 -0.46 24.12
CA ASN A 194 -15.38 -0.39 23.47
C ASN A 194 -15.97 -1.79 23.22
#